data_AF-A0A813D987-F1
#
_entry.id   AF-A0A813D987-F1
#
_cell.length_a   1.000
_cell.length_b   1.000
_cell.length_c   1.000
_cell.angle_alpha   90.00
_cell.angle_beta   90.00
_cell.angle_gamma   90.00
#
_symmetry.space_group_name_H-M   'P 1'
#
loop_
_entity.id
_entity.type
_entity.pdbx_description
1 polymer ?
#
loop_
_entity_poly.entity_id
_entity_poly.type
_entity_poly.pdbx_seq_one_letter_code
_entity_poly.pdbx_strand_id
1 'polypeptide(L)'
;MAYAPSTSGKGAMVWEMNEKSRYPGDPQGQAWVAGVKQGFLVKSVGGVDVSNYEFWDIMDMMDDKIKDNSAGKFQSGGQGTMGNKPAELPVAIEYAELKVDEGDWLGMESTGDKVDMRDARFADLPSDATIKENKIPKAVPIASEVVEALRGYVASLPEPSSADGPRYKGKTSLSGDSIKAMIQDFKVGKLLPLKDAYQLAIDAFDILKKEKTLGRVTVPEGKRVTVVGDLHGQLWDFDFMLGLAGLPSADNQFVFNGDFVDRGPWSVEVVFSLLAFKVWQPDHVFMNRGNHEAEMANHFYGFFGELEVKYEKKMTELFADLFRATPLCHVINNEAFVVHGGIPGPDPRVWWKGIDNQISFDGRNLQISLDEIENSDRFMEPNPNLNPLMVDLLWSDPKGKEGYGPSGRMSSGIYLFGPDVSKNFMVHNKLRMVLRSHEVKAQGFRYDHDGEYPLITIFSAPNYVDKAGNLAAVAVLTNTGSQLQGPEFLQYAAQPHPDVPSGAYAVGGPLHPDGLVEA
;
A
#
# COMPACT_ATOMS: atom_id res chain seq x y z
N MET A 1 -12.73 17.89 -14.59
CA MET A 1 -13.68 17.40 -13.62
C MET A 1 -13.16 16.03 -13.30
N ALA A 2 -13.03 15.70 -12.03
CA ALA A 2 -12.84 14.32 -11.64
C ALA A 2 -14.21 13.81 -11.22
N TYR A 3 -14.49 12.54 -11.52
CA TYR A 3 -15.71 11.87 -11.09
C TYR A 3 -15.36 10.72 -10.15
N ALA A 4 -16.25 10.41 -9.22
CA ALA A 4 -16.13 9.27 -8.32
C ALA A 4 -17.36 8.35 -8.48
N PRO A 5 -17.16 7.01 -8.43
CA PRO A 5 -18.26 6.05 -8.37
C PRO A 5 -18.91 6.02 -6.97
N SER A 6 -20.12 5.44 -6.89
CA SER A 6 -20.69 5.04 -5.59
C SER A 6 -19.94 3.85 -5.01
N THR A 7 -20.22 3.51 -3.76
CA THR A 7 -19.74 2.25 -3.14
C THR A 7 -20.18 1.01 -3.92
N SER A 8 -21.27 1.10 -4.69
CA SER A 8 -21.77 0.04 -5.57
C SER A 8 -21.13 0.00 -6.96
N GLY A 9 -20.21 0.92 -7.29
CA GLY A 9 -19.59 1.04 -8.62
C GLY A 9 -20.45 1.78 -9.66
N LYS A 10 -21.69 2.15 -9.32
CA LYS A 10 -22.64 2.81 -10.22
C LYS A 10 -22.70 4.32 -10.08
N GLY A 11 -23.09 4.98 -11.17
CA GLY A 11 -23.26 6.42 -11.25
C GLY A 11 -21.92 7.18 -11.23
N ALA A 12 -21.95 8.44 -11.64
CA ALA A 12 -20.77 9.29 -11.67
C ALA A 12 -21.05 10.61 -10.94
N MET A 13 -20.39 10.79 -9.80
CA MET A 13 -20.49 11.99 -8.98
C MET A 13 -19.34 12.95 -9.28
N VAL A 14 -19.63 14.24 -9.41
CA VAL A 14 -18.62 15.28 -9.52
C VAL A 14 -17.80 15.33 -8.22
N TRP A 15 -16.56 14.84 -8.29
CA TRP A 15 -15.63 14.75 -7.17
C TRP A 15 -14.75 16.00 -7.06
N GLU A 16 -14.14 16.42 -8.17
CA GLU A 16 -13.33 17.64 -8.24
C GLU A 16 -13.72 18.50 -9.44
N MET A 17 -13.75 19.81 -9.23
CA MET A 17 -13.95 20.80 -10.28
C MET A 17 -12.84 21.84 -10.29
N ASN A 18 -12.49 22.29 -11.50
CA ASN A 18 -11.61 23.42 -11.72
C ASN A 18 -12.45 24.66 -12.01
N GLU A 19 -12.32 25.70 -11.19
CA GLU A 19 -13.09 26.96 -11.32
C GLU A 19 -12.65 27.83 -12.52
N LYS A 20 -11.51 27.50 -13.14
CA LYS A 20 -10.98 28.21 -14.31
C LYS A 20 -11.13 27.37 -15.57
N SER A 21 -11.93 27.87 -16.51
CA SER A 21 -11.95 27.39 -17.89
C SER A 21 -10.56 27.49 -18.50
N ARG A 22 -10.02 26.37 -18.99
CA ARG A 22 -8.67 26.29 -19.54
C ARG A 22 -8.60 26.80 -20.98
N TYR A 23 -9.72 26.73 -21.71
CA TYR A 23 -9.86 27.20 -23.10
C TYR A 23 -11.36 27.37 -23.48
N PRO A 24 -11.70 28.16 -24.50
CA PRO A 24 -13.07 28.28 -24.99
C PRO A 24 -13.63 26.90 -25.40
N GLY A 25 -14.73 26.47 -24.79
CA GLY A 25 -15.28 25.13 -25.00
C GLY A 25 -14.83 24.06 -23.99
N ASP A 26 -14.01 24.41 -22.99
CA ASP A 26 -13.59 23.48 -21.92
C ASP A 26 -14.82 22.91 -21.18
N PRO A 27 -15.09 21.59 -21.26
CA PRO A 27 -16.25 20.97 -20.61
C PRO A 27 -16.31 21.25 -19.10
N GLN A 28 -15.14 21.35 -18.45
CA GLN A 28 -15.03 21.64 -17.02
C GLN A 28 -15.46 23.08 -16.69
N GLY A 29 -15.05 24.03 -17.52
CA GLY A 29 -15.44 25.43 -17.39
C GLY A 29 -16.91 25.67 -17.74
N GLN A 30 -17.45 24.94 -18.72
CA GLN A 30 -18.87 25.03 -19.09
C GLN A 30 -19.79 24.48 -18.01
N ALA A 31 -19.43 23.35 -17.40
CA ALA A 31 -20.18 22.79 -16.27
C ALA A 31 -20.19 23.74 -15.05
N TRP A 32 -19.06 24.39 -14.74
CA TRP A 32 -19.00 25.43 -13.71
C TRP A 32 -19.92 26.62 -14.04
N VAL A 33 -19.85 27.15 -15.26
CA VAL A 33 -20.71 28.26 -15.71
C VAL A 33 -22.20 27.88 -15.68
N ALA A 34 -22.53 26.61 -15.92
CA ALA A 34 -23.88 26.07 -15.82
C ALA A 34 -24.35 25.83 -14.37
N GLY A 35 -23.53 26.13 -13.36
CA GLY A 35 -23.90 26.03 -11.94
C GLY A 35 -23.77 24.64 -11.32
N VAL A 36 -23.08 23.71 -11.99
CA VAL A 36 -22.73 22.39 -11.43
C VAL A 36 -21.85 22.59 -10.20
N LYS A 37 -21.98 21.74 -9.19
CA LYS A 37 -21.16 21.77 -7.96
C LYS A 37 -20.57 20.39 -7.67
N GLN A 38 -19.54 20.35 -6.82
CA GLN A 38 -19.10 19.09 -6.22
C GLN A 38 -20.29 18.40 -5.54
N GLY A 39 -20.40 17.08 -5.71
CA GLY A 39 -21.51 16.27 -5.21
C GLY A 39 -22.71 16.16 -6.16
N PHE A 40 -22.71 16.84 -7.32
CA PHE A 40 -23.75 16.66 -8.33
C PHE A 40 -23.52 15.34 -9.08
N LEU A 41 -24.60 14.64 -9.44
CA LEU A 41 -24.51 13.43 -10.26
C LEU A 41 -24.71 13.73 -11.73
N VAL A 42 -24.01 12.98 -12.58
CA VAL A 42 -24.34 12.87 -14.00
C VAL A 42 -25.68 12.14 -14.12
N LYS A 43 -26.73 12.88 -14.51
CA LYS A 43 -28.08 12.36 -14.69
C LYS A 43 -28.27 11.81 -16.10
N SER A 44 -27.84 12.55 -17.12
CA SER A 44 -27.95 12.11 -18.50
C SER A 44 -26.76 12.53 -19.36
N VAL A 45 -26.44 11.69 -20.36
CA VAL A 45 -25.40 11.95 -21.37
C VAL A 45 -26.03 11.79 -22.74
N GLY A 46 -26.03 12.85 -23.55
CA GLY A 46 -26.68 12.86 -24.87
C GLY A 46 -28.20 12.63 -24.81
N GLY A 47 -28.85 12.94 -23.67
CA GLY A 47 -30.27 12.69 -23.45
C GLY A 47 -30.63 11.28 -22.96
N VAL A 48 -29.64 10.39 -22.79
CA VAL A 48 -29.82 9.06 -22.18
C VAL A 48 -29.65 9.19 -20.66
N ASP A 49 -30.63 8.73 -19.87
CA ASP A 49 -30.50 8.65 -18.40
C ASP A 49 -29.47 7.58 -18.02
N VAL A 50 -28.41 8.01 -17.34
CA VAL A 50 -27.27 7.17 -16.95
C VAL A 50 -27.16 6.97 -15.44
N SER A 51 -28.18 7.39 -14.68
CA SER A 51 -28.11 7.43 -13.20
C SER A 51 -27.84 6.06 -12.55
N ASN A 52 -28.13 4.96 -13.26
CA ASN A 52 -27.92 3.57 -12.80
C ASN A 52 -26.84 2.81 -13.58
N TYR A 53 -26.09 3.48 -14.45
CA TYR A 53 -25.06 2.84 -15.27
C TYR A 53 -23.81 2.61 -14.42
N GLU A 54 -22.99 1.64 -14.82
CA GLU A 54 -21.66 1.47 -14.23
C GLU A 54 -20.82 2.71 -14.48
N PHE A 55 -20.01 3.12 -13.49
CA PHE A 55 -19.24 4.35 -13.55
C PHE A 55 -18.41 4.49 -14.84
N TRP A 56 -17.75 3.40 -15.25
CA TRP A 56 -16.89 3.40 -16.44
C TRP A 56 -17.69 3.51 -17.76
N ASP A 57 -18.92 2.99 -17.82
CA ASP A 57 -19.79 3.18 -18.99
C ASP A 57 -20.21 4.65 -19.14
N ILE A 58 -20.39 5.35 -18.02
CA ILE A 58 -20.69 6.80 -18.02
C ILE A 58 -19.47 7.59 -18.50
N MET A 59 -18.27 7.24 -18.03
CA MET A 59 -17.02 7.88 -18.47
C MET A 59 -16.77 7.65 -19.97
N ASP A 60 -17.01 6.44 -20.47
CA ASP A 60 -16.93 6.09 -21.90
C ASP A 60 -17.88 6.95 -22.74
N MET A 61 -19.14 7.11 -22.30
CA MET A 61 -20.13 7.93 -23.01
C MET A 61 -19.76 9.41 -23.06
N MET A 62 -19.06 9.91 -22.04
CA MET A 62 -18.66 11.32 -21.92
C MET A 62 -17.34 11.67 -22.64
N ASP A 63 -16.57 10.66 -23.07
CA ASP A 63 -15.20 10.81 -23.60
C ASP A 63 -14.26 11.60 -22.66
N ASP A 64 -14.50 11.55 -21.33
CA ASP A 64 -13.65 12.25 -20.37
C ASP A 64 -12.47 11.36 -19.97
N LYS A 65 -11.25 11.91 -20.10
CA LYS A 65 -10.00 11.19 -19.82
C LYS A 65 -9.41 11.69 -18.51
N ILE A 66 -9.21 10.76 -17.57
CA ILE A 66 -8.52 11.06 -16.31
C ILE A 66 -7.06 11.38 -16.62
N LYS A 67 -6.55 12.44 -16.00
CA LYS A 67 -5.12 12.77 -16.06
C LYS A 67 -4.38 11.84 -15.10
N ASP A 68 -3.65 10.87 -15.62
CA ASP A 68 -2.67 10.12 -14.85
C ASP A 68 -1.49 11.03 -14.51
N ASN A 69 -1.35 11.37 -13.22
CA ASN A 69 -0.27 12.22 -12.73
C ASN A 69 1.09 11.49 -12.66
N SER A 70 1.16 10.19 -12.95
CA SER A 70 2.41 9.44 -12.99
C SER A 70 3.10 9.44 -14.35
N ALA A 71 2.37 9.62 -15.46
CA ALA A 71 2.91 9.48 -16.82
C ALA A 71 2.80 10.75 -17.71
N GLY A 72 2.10 11.79 -17.28
CA GLY A 72 1.93 13.02 -18.09
C GLY A 72 1.19 12.80 -19.42
N LYS A 73 0.54 11.65 -19.60
CA LYS A 73 -0.29 11.29 -20.75
C LYS A 73 -1.73 11.07 -20.28
N PHE A 74 -2.70 11.45 -21.10
CA PHE A 74 -4.10 11.08 -20.89
C PHE A 74 -4.24 9.57 -21.12
N GLN A 75 -4.67 8.82 -20.11
CA GLN A 75 -5.02 7.40 -20.25
C GLN A 75 -6.49 7.20 -19.86
N SER A 76 -7.20 6.38 -20.63
CA SER A 76 -8.55 5.90 -20.30
C SER A 76 -8.43 4.89 -19.17
N GLY A 77 -8.76 5.29 -17.93
CA GLY A 77 -8.50 4.51 -16.72
C GLY A 77 -9.36 3.25 -16.51
N GLY A 78 -10.30 2.95 -17.40
CA GLY A 78 -11.07 1.72 -17.40
C GLY A 78 -11.86 1.62 -18.71
N GLN A 79 -11.98 0.44 -19.28
CA GLN A 79 -12.94 0.19 -20.37
C GLN A 79 -14.26 -0.24 -19.72
N GLY A 80 -15.29 0.60 -19.83
CA GLY A 80 -16.65 0.15 -19.57
C GLY A 80 -17.01 -0.98 -20.55
N THR A 81 -18.14 -1.63 -20.32
CA THR A 81 -18.71 -2.57 -21.31
C THR A 81 -19.02 -1.90 -22.65
N MET A 82 -19.10 -0.57 -22.66
CA MET A 82 -19.24 0.29 -23.83
C MET A 82 -17.95 0.43 -24.66
N GLY A 83 -16.77 0.09 -24.11
CA GLY A 83 -15.51 -0.03 -24.85
C GLY A 83 -15.03 1.26 -25.50
N ASN A 84 -15.07 2.40 -24.79
CA ASN A 84 -14.77 3.74 -25.32
C ASN A 84 -15.63 4.14 -26.54
N LYS A 85 -16.92 3.80 -26.56
CA LYS A 85 -17.86 4.30 -27.56
C LYS A 85 -18.48 5.61 -27.07
N PRO A 86 -17.92 6.80 -27.42
CA PRO A 86 -18.44 8.07 -26.94
C PRO A 86 -19.80 8.37 -27.57
N ALA A 87 -20.61 9.18 -26.87
CA ALA A 87 -21.81 9.75 -27.45
C ALA A 87 -21.45 10.68 -28.64
N GLU A 88 -22.36 10.79 -29.62
CA GLU A 88 -22.14 11.68 -30.77
C GLU A 88 -22.06 13.15 -30.33
N LEU A 89 -21.04 13.86 -30.81
CA LEU A 89 -20.86 15.28 -30.52
C LEU A 89 -21.80 16.15 -31.38
N PRO A 90 -22.37 17.26 -30.84
CA PRO A 90 -22.14 17.78 -29.49
C PRO A 90 -22.91 16.98 -28.42
N VAL A 91 -22.20 16.53 -27.39
CA VAL A 91 -22.80 15.81 -26.26
C VAL A 91 -23.33 16.81 -25.23
N ALA A 92 -24.60 16.66 -24.84
CA ALA A 92 -25.18 17.40 -23.72
C ALA A 92 -25.11 16.54 -22.46
N ILE A 93 -24.61 17.11 -21.35
CA ILE A 93 -24.54 16.42 -20.06
C ILE A 93 -25.44 17.16 -19.08
N GLU A 94 -26.42 16.46 -18.51
CA GLU A 94 -27.29 17.00 -17.46
C GLU A 94 -26.84 16.51 -16.09
N TYR A 95 -26.83 17.42 -15.14
CA TYR A 95 -26.48 17.13 -13.75
C TYR A 95 -27.72 17.23 -12.85
N ALA A 96 -27.81 16.37 -11.84
CA ALA A 96 -28.82 16.44 -10.80
C ALA A 96 -28.18 16.76 -9.44
N GLU A 97 -28.82 17.64 -8.69
CA GLU A 97 -28.51 17.88 -7.27
C GLU A 97 -29.06 16.71 -6.45
N LEU A 98 -28.19 15.96 -5.78
CA LEU A 98 -28.61 14.95 -4.80
C LEU A 98 -28.80 15.59 -3.43
N LYS A 99 -29.88 15.19 -2.73
CA LYS A 99 -29.89 15.16 -1.27
C LYS A 99 -29.33 13.79 -0.87
N VAL A 100 -28.04 13.73 -0.53
CA VAL A 100 -27.31 12.48 -0.25
C VAL A 100 -27.57 12.06 1.19
N ASP A 101 -27.89 10.78 1.43
CA ASP A 101 -27.59 10.10 2.69
C ASP A 101 -26.09 9.72 2.66
N GLU A 102 -25.29 10.31 3.55
CA GLU A 102 -23.82 10.44 3.52
C GLU A 102 -23.01 9.12 3.51
N GLY A 103 -23.63 7.94 3.41
CA GLY A 103 -22.97 6.63 3.49
C GLY A 103 -22.68 5.89 2.18
N ASP A 104 -23.28 6.30 1.05
CA ASP A 104 -23.31 5.47 -0.18
C ASP A 104 -22.25 5.81 -1.24
N TRP A 105 -21.42 6.85 -1.02
CA TRP A 105 -20.44 7.31 -2.03
C TRP A 105 -19.03 7.40 -1.44
N LEU A 106 -18.05 6.86 -2.17
CA LEU A 106 -16.64 6.91 -1.77
C LEU A 106 -16.21 8.38 -1.60
N GLY A 107 -15.97 8.79 -0.35
CA GLY A 107 -15.37 10.07 -0.01
C GLY A 107 -16.32 11.24 0.27
N MET A 108 -17.64 11.03 0.36
CA MET A 108 -18.58 12.05 0.85
C MET A 108 -18.94 11.85 2.32
N GLU A 109 -18.05 12.25 3.22
CA GLU A 109 -18.49 12.91 4.45
C GLU A 109 -18.11 14.38 4.33
N SER A 110 -19.09 15.23 4.00
CA SER A 110 -18.97 16.67 4.17
C SER A 110 -20.10 17.16 5.07
N THR A 111 -19.85 17.24 6.38
CA THR A 111 -19.93 18.47 7.19
C THR A 111 -19.88 18.14 8.69
N GLY A 112 -18.86 18.65 9.38
CA GLY A 112 -18.67 18.52 10.83
C GLY A 112 -17.29 17.92 11.11
N ASP A 113 -16.24 18.66 11.45
CA ASP A 113 -16.19 19.86 12.29
C ASP A 113 -15.31 20.93 11.65
N LYS A 114 -15.84 22.16 11.50
CA LYS A 114 -14.97 23.33 11.34
C LYS A 114 -14.39 23.64 12.72
N VAL A 115 -13.08 23.49 12.88
CA VAL A 115 -12.42 23.81 14.15
C VAL A 115 -12.44 25.31 14.41
N ASP A 116 -12.64 25.61 15.69
CA ASP A 116 -12.56 26.90 16.33
C ASP A 116 -11.18 27.57 16.10
N MET A 117 -11.16 28.69 15.36
CA MET A 117 -9.96 29.52 15.10
C MET A 117 -9.35 30.18 16.36
N ARG A 118 -9.77 29.77 17.58
CA ARG A 118 -9.29 30.30 18.87
C ARG A 118 -8.16 29.47 19.51
N ASP A 119 -7.79 28.32 18.96
CA ASP A 119 -6.62 27.56 19.46
C ASP A 119 -5.32 28.17 18.92
N ALA A 120 -4.54 28.77 19.84
CA ALA A 120 -3.28 29.46 19.54
C ALA A 120 -2.25 28.56 18.83
N ARG A 121 -2.34 27.23 18.94
CA ARG A 121 -1.45 26.28 18.26
C ARG A 121 -1.61 26.29 16.73
N PHE A 122 -2.72 26.81 16.21
CA PHE A 122 -3.03 26.79 14.79
C PHE A 122 -3.21 28.20 14.19
N ALA A 123 -2.83 29.24 14.93
CA ALA A 123 -3.03 30.63 14.53
C ALA A 123 -2.20 31.06 13.31
N ASP A 124 -1.17 30.29 12.95
CA ASP A 124 -0.28 30.49 11.81
C ASP A 124 -0.70 29.70 10.56
N LEU A 125 -1.77 28.90 10.64
CA LEU A 125 -2.27 28.16 9.49
C LEU A 125 -2.87 29.09 8.42
N PRO A 126 -2.74 28.74 7.12
CA PRO A 126 -3.45 29.42 6.05
C PRO A 126 -4.97 29.48 6.31
N SER A 127 -5.63 30.55 5.86
CA SER A 127 -7.06 30.78 6.11
C SER A 127 -7.99 29.74 5.47
N ASP A 128 -7.49 28.95 4.52
CA ASP A 128 -8.18 27.86 3.84
C ASP A 128 -7.83 26.47 4.42
N ALA A 129 -6.98 26.39 5.45
CA ALA A 129 -6.70 25.16 6.16
C ALA A 129 -7.93 24.69 6.96
N THR A 130 -8.18 23.39 6.93
CA THR A 130 -9.22 22.71 7.69
C THR A 130 -8.57 21.72 8.64
N ILE A 131 -8.85 21.83 9.93
CA ILE A 131 -8.37 20.90 10.95
C ILE A 131 -9.47 19.87 11.20
N LYS A 132 -9.13 18.59 11.26
CA LYS A 132 -10.02 17.51 11.69
C LYS A 132 -9.36 16.73 12.83
N GLU A 133 -10.01 16.68 13.99
CA GLU A 133 -9.62 15.73 15.04
C GLU A 133 -10.00 14.33 14.57
N ASN A 134 -9.00 13.47 14.39
CA ASN A 134 -9.23 12.09 13.98
C ASN A 134 -8.83 11.18 15.13
N LYS A 135 -9.83 10.62 15.81
CA LYS A 135 -9.57 9.62 16.84
C LYS A 135 -8.96 8.39 16.18
N ILE A 136 -7.76 8.00 16.65
CA ILE A 136 -7.12 6.75 16.23
C ILE A 136 -8.07 5.60 16.63
N PRO A 137 -8.62 4.84 15.66
CA PRO A 137 -9.49 3.72 15.96
C PRO A 137 -8.73 2.70 16.81
N LYS A 138 -9.36 2.19 17.87
CA LYS A 138 -8.71 1.18 18.74
C LYS A 138 -8.91 -0.20 18.13
N ALA A 139 -7.88 -1.03 18.23
CA ALA A 139 -7.93 -2.41 17.77
C ALA A 139 -9.12 -3.18 18.38
N VAL A 140 -9.87 -3.86 17.54
CA VAL A 140 -10.99 -4.72 17.92
C VAL A 140 -10.62 -6.18 17.64
N PRO A 141 -10.95 -7.15 18.52
CA PRO A 141 -10.79 -8.56 18.20
C PRO A 141 -11.65 -8.93 16.98
N ILE A 142 -11.03 -9.42 15.92
CA ILE A 142 -11.74 -9.77 14.67
C ILE A 142 -11.59 -11.25 14.37
N ALA A 143 -12.69 -11.86 13.95
CA ALA A 143 -12.74 -13.13 13.25
C ALA A 143 -13.04 -12.84 11.78
N SER A 144 -12.21 -13.32 10.86
CA SER A 144 -12.52 -13.25 9.43
C SER A 144 -13.50 -14.35 9.07
N GLU A 145 -14.73 -13.98 8.71
CA GLU A 145 -15.74 -14.94 8.24
C GLU A 145 -15.29 -15.62 6.93
N VAL A 146 -14.57 -14.90 6.08
CA VAL A 146 -13.99 -15.40 4.82
C VAL A 146 -13.00 -16.53 5.11
N VAL A 147 -12.01 -16.28 5.98
CA VAL A 147 -10.99 -17.28 6.33
C VAL A 147 -11.63 -18.51 6.97
N GLU A 148 -12.60 -18.32 7.88
CA GLU A 148 -13.28 -19.44 8.53
C GLU A 148 -14.11 -20.27 7.54
N ALA A 149 -14.80 -19.64 6.58
CA ALA A 149 -15.49 -20.34 5.51
C ALA A 149 -14.53 -21.13 4.60
N LEU A 150 -13.35 -20.56 4.30
CA LEU A 150 -12.33 -21.21 3.48
C LEU A 150 -11.77 -22.47 4.12
N ARG A 151 -11.70 -22.58 5.45
CA ARG A 151 -11.20 -23.81 6.12
C ARG A 151 -11.98 -25.06 5.69
N GLY A 152 -13.31 -24.95 5.60
CA GLY A 152 -14.17 -26.05 5.15
C GLY A 152 -13.92 -26.42 3.68
N TYR A 153 -13.75 -25.40 2.83
CA TYR A 153 -13.40 -25.59 1.43
C TYR A 153 -12.04 -26.29 1.27
N VAL A 154 -11.01 -25.84 1.99
CA VAL A 154 -9.66 -26.41 1.97
C VAL A 154 -9.64 -27.86 2.43
N ALA A 155 -10.40 -28.19 3.48
CA ALA A 155 -10.53 -29.57 3.95
C ALA A 155 -11.14 -30.51 2.88
N SER A 156 -12.00 -29.98 2.01
CA SER A 156 -12.66 -30.73 0.92
C SER A 156 -11.77 -30.93 -0.32
N LEU A 157 -10.68 -30.17 -0.46
CA LEU A 157 -9.76 -30.29 -1.58
C LEU A 157 -9.02 -31.64 -1.54
N PRO A 158 -8.75 -32.25 -2.71
CA PRO A 158 -8.01 -33.50 -2.78
C PRO A 158 -6.60 -33.33 -2.22
N GLU A 159 -6.07 -34.40 -1.62
CA GLU A 159 -4.68 -34.42 -1.17
C GLU A 159 -3.73 -34.32 -2.36
N PRO A 160 -2.81 -33.34 -2.40
CA PRO A 160 -1.84 -33.25 -3.48
C PRO A 160 -0.87 -34.43 -3.47
N SER A 161 -0.34 -34.80 -4.63
CA SER A 161 0.79 -35.71 -4.75
C SER A 161 2.12 -34.95 -4.60
N SER A 162 3.26 -35.64 -4.47
CA SER A 162 4.57 -34.98 -4.47
C SER A 162 5.07 -34.60 -5.87
N ALA A 163 4.40 -35.05 -6.93
CA ALA A 163 4.73 -34.69 -8.30
C ALA A 163 4.20 -33.28 -8.69
N ASP A 164 3.27 -32.74 -7.90
CA ASP A 164 2.52 -31.53 -8.24
C ASP A 164 3.25 -30.23 -7.88
N GLY A 165 4.40 -30.31 -7.20
CA GLY A 165 5.17 -29.15 -6.75
C GLY A 165 5.75 -29.29 -5.34
N PRO A 166 6.31 -28.20 -4.79
CA PRO A 166 6.71 -28.16 -3.39
C PRO A 166 5.50 -28.44 -2.48
N ARG A 167 5.74 -29.07 -1.33
CA ARG A 167 4.67 -29.51 -0.42
C ARG A 167 4.72 -28.77 0.90
N TYR A 168 3.56 -28.37 1.39
CA TYR A 168 3.37 -27.84 2.74
C TYR A 168 2.49 -28.80 3.55
N LYS A 169 3.05 -29.38 4.61
CA LYS A 169 2.37 -30.34 5.50
C LYS A 169 2.35 -29.84 6.94
N GLY A 170 2.09 -28.53 7.10
CA GLY A 170 2.15 -27.84 8.38
C GLY A 170 3.56 -27.36 8.74
N LYS A 171 3.65 -26.56 9.82
CA LYS A 171 4.89 -25.92 10.29
C LYS A 171 6.11 -26.86 10.37
N THR A 172 5.91 -28.12 10.79
CA THR A 172 7.01 -29.09 10.95
C THR A 172 7.64 -29.55 9.62
N SER A 173 6.98 -29.30 8.49
CA SER A 173 7.54 -29.54 7.15
C SER A 173 8.49 -28.42 6.67
N LEU A 174 8.52 -27.30 7.38
CA LEU A 174 9.32 -26.14 7.01
C LEU A 174 10.67 -26.12 7.73
N SER A 175 11.71 -25.84 6.96
CA SER A 175 13.07 -25.55 7.39
C SER A 175 13.69 -24.57 6.40
N GLY A 176 14.83 -23.96 6.75
CA GLY A 176 15.56 -23.10 5.81
C GLY A 176 15.87 -23.81 4.50
N ASP A 177 16.28 -25.08 4.57
CA ASP A 177 16.57 -25.91 3.40
C ASP A 177 15.31 -26.24 2.59
N SER A 178 14.18 -26.57 3.24
CA SER A 178 12.95 -26.90 2.51
C SER A 178 12.33 -25.67 1.86
N ILE A 179 12.44 -24.49 2.48
CA ILE A 179 11.98 -23.22 1.89
C ILE A 179 12.90 -22.81 0.73
N LYS A 180 14.22 -22.98 0.86
CA LYS A 180 15.14 -22.77 -0.27
C LYS A 180 14.85 -23.72 -1.43
N ALA A 181 14.54 -24.99 -1.17
CA ALA A 181 14.14 -25.94 -2.19
C ALA A 181 12.82 -25.53 -2.87
N MET A 182 11.83 -25.06 -2.09
CA MET A 182 10.58 -24.51 -2.61
C MET A 182 10.82 -23.31 -3.54
N ILE A 183 11.72 -22.39 -3.19
CA ILE A 183 12.12 -21.26 -4.07
C ILE A 183 12.75 -21.76 -5.37
N GLN A 184 13.55 -22.84 -5.34
CA GLN A 184 14.10 -23.40 -6.58
C GLN A 184 13.03 -24.07 -7.45
N ASP A 185 12.05 -24.74 -6.84
CA ASP A 185 10.88 -25.26 -7.57
C ASP A 185 10.06 -24.14 -8.22
N PHE A 186 9.86 -23.02 -7.51
CA PHE A 186 9.22 -21.81 -8.05
C PHE A 186 9.96 -21.25 -9.28
N LYS A 187 11.30 -21.20 -9.24
CA LYS A 187 12.11 -20.71 -10.36
C LYS A 187 12.04 -21.59 -11.62
N VAL A 188 11.57 -22.84 -11.51
CA VAL A 188 11.32 -23.73 -12.65
C VAL A 188 9.82 -23.84 -13.00
N GLY A 189 8.99 -22.93 -12.48
CA GLY A 189 7.58 -22.80 -12.83
C GLY A 189 6.64 -23.77 -12.11
N LYS A 190 7.10 -24.46 -11.07
CA LYS A 190 6.19 -25.23 -10.20
C LYS A 190 5.54 -24.29 -9.19
N LEU A 191 4.33 -24.61 -8.77
CA LEU A 191 3.60 -23.88 -7.74
C LEU A 191 3.34 -24.78 -6.53
N LEU A 192 3.02 -24.18 -5.38
CA LEU A 192 2.42 -24.95 -4.30
C LEU A 192 1.10 -25.54 -4.82
N PRO A 193 0.78 -26.81 -4.56
CA PRO A 193 -0.54 -27.33 -4.87
C PRO A 193 -1.62 -26.50 -4.16
N LEU A 194 -2.78 -26.31 -4.80
CA LEU A 194 -3.84 -25.41 -4.32
C LEU A 194 -4.18 -25.59 -2.83
N LYS A 195 -4.34 -26.84 -2.37
CA LYS A 195 -4.63 -27.15 -0.96
C LYS A 195 -3.51 -26.68 -0.02
N ASP A 196 -2.26 -26.94 -0.40
CA ASP A 196 -1.07 -26.58 0.37
C ASP A 196 -0.89 -25.04 0.40
N ALA A 197 -1.15 -24.35 -0.71
CA ALA A 197 -1.13 -22.90 -0.81
C ALA A 197 -2.15 -22.26 0.15
N TYR A 198 -3.40 -22.72 0.11
CA TYR A 198 -4.42 -22.27 1.05
C TYR A 198 -4.04 -22.53 2.51
N GLN A 199 -3.58 -23.74 2.83
CA GLN A 199 -3.24 -24.10 4.20
C GLN A 199 -2.08 -23.24 4.73
N LEU A 200 -1.07 -22.96 3.90
CA LEU A 200 0.05 -22.09 4.29
C LEU A 200 -0.41 -20.65 4.55
N ALA A 201 -1.26 -20.10 3.68
CA ALA A 201 -1.79 -18.75 3.85
C ALA A 201 -2.70 -18.64 5.08
N ILE A 202 -3.55 -19.64 5.34
CA ILE A 202 -4.40 -19.69 6.53
C ILE A 202 -3.56 -19.78 7.82
N ASP A 203 -2.53 -20.63 7.85
CA ASP A 203 -1.65 -20.76 9.01
C ASP A 203 -0.88 -19.45 9.27
N ALA A 204 -0.45 -18.75 8.22
CA ALA A 204 0.19 -17.45 8.34
C ALA A 204 -0.79 -16.38 8.85
N PHE A 205 -2.03 -16.33 8.34
CA PHE A 205 -3.09 -15.46 8.85
C PHE A 205 -3.34 -15.69 10.35
N ASP A 206 -3.39 -16.95 10.79
CA ASP A 206 -3.61 -17.32 12.19
C ASP A 206 -2.49 -16.89 13.14
N ILE A 207 -1.29 -16.64 12.60
CA ILE A 207 -0.17 -16.02 13.32
C ILE A 207 -0.33 -14.50 13.31
N LEU A 208 -0.43 -13.89 12.12
CA LEU A 208 -0.46 -12.43 11.95
C LEU A 208 -1.63 -11.77 12.68
N LYS A 209 -2.81 -12.41 12.72
CA LYS A 209 -3.99 -11.86 13.42
C LYS A 209 -3.82 -11.70 14.93
N LYS A 210 -2.85 -12.40 15.53
CA LYS A 210 -2.54 -12.32 16.98
C LYS A 210 -1.53 -11.21 17.28
N GLU A 211 -0.86 -10.70 16.26
CA GLU A 211 0.15 -9.65 16.41
C GLU A 211 -0.50 -8.29 16.60
N LYS A 212 0.24 -7.37 17.22
CA LYS A 212 -0.16 -5.98 17.39
C LYS A 212 0.08 -5.18 16.13
N THR A 213 -0.52 -3.99 16.04
CA THR A 213 -0.35 -3.12 14.88
C THR A 213 1.08 -2.57 14.78
N LEU A 214 1.68 -2.30 15.94
CA LEU A 214 3.11 -2.12 16.10
C LEU A 214 3.67 -3.35 16.81
N GLY A 215 4.52 -4.12 16.13
CA GLY A 215 5.24 -5.24 16.75
C GLY A 215 6.51 -4.78 17.46
N ARG A 216 6.87 -5.41 18.58
CA ARG A 216 8.13 -5.13 19.29
C ARG A 216 9.10 -6.30 19.09
N VAL A 217 10.24 -6.01 18.46
CA VAL A 217 11.29 -6.98 18.15
C VAL A 217 12.41 -6.86 19.17
N THR A 218 12.75 -7.98 19.81
CA THR A 218 13.92 -8.08 20.68
C THR A 218 15.02 -8.85 19.99
N VAL A 219 16.11 -8.16 19.67
CA VAL A 219 17.35 -8.74 19.14
C VAL A 219 18.29 -9.01 20.32
N PRO A 220 18.67 -10.26 20.61
CA PRO A 220 19.59 -10.56 21.70
C PRO A 220 20.99 -9.98 21.47
N GLU A 221 21.76 -9.79 22.55
CA GLU A 221 23.15 -9.32 22.47
C GLU A 221 24.00 -10.23 21.57
N GLY A 222 24.82 -9.61 20.71
CA GLY A 222 25.66 -10.28 19.74
C GLY A 222 24.92 -10.87 18.54
N LYS A 223 23.60 -10.72 18.46
CA LYS A 223 22.76 -11.16 17.34
C LYS A 223 22.36 -9.98 16.46
N ARG A 224 21.83 -10.29 15.28
CA ARG A 224 21.49 -9.28 14.28
C ARG A 224 20.06 -9.41 13.77
N VAL A 225 19.58 -8.33 13.19
CA VAL A 225 18.32 -8.26 12.44
C VAL A 225 18.58 -7.61 11.08
N THR A 226 18.01 -8.21 10.04
CA THR A 226 18.06 -7.74 8.66
C THR A 226 16.71 -7.11 8.30
N VAL A 227 16.73 -5.84 7.94
CA VAL A 227 15.56 -5.11 7.43
C VAL A 227 15.63 -5.12 5.91
N VAL A 228 14.58 -5.65 5.30
CA VAL A 228 14.43 -5.80 3.85
C VAL A 228 13.32 -4.84 3.41
N GLY A 229 13.62 -3.93 2.48
CA GLY A 229 12.60 -3.10 1.83
C GLY A 229 11.79 -3.85 0.76
N ASP A 230 11.20 -3.10 -0.15
CA ASP A 230 10.27 -3.58 -1.19
C ASP A 230 10.88 -4.70 -2.05
N LEU A 231 10.09 -5.72 -2.36
CA LEU A 231 10.48 -6.88 -3.17
C LEU A 231 9.74 -6.95 -4.52
N HIS A 232 8.49 -6.49 -4.55
CA HIS A 232 7.67 -6.38 -5.77
C HIS A 232 7.75 -7.58 -6.71
N GLY A 233 7.57 -8.80 -6.18
CA GLY A 233 7.53 -10.01 -7.00
C GLY A 233 8.80 -10.32 -7.80
N GLN A 234 9.98 -9.84 -7.40
CA GLN A 234 11.27 -10.14 -8.05
C GLN A 234 11.94 -11.39 -7.48
N LEU A 235 11.47 -12.58 -7.87
CA LEU A 235 11.88 -13.87 -7.29
C LEU A 235 13.39 -14.18 -7.36
N TRP A 236 14.05 -13.89 -8.49
CA TRP A 236 15.48 -14.18 -8.66
C TRP A 236 16.35 -13.30 -7.77
N ASP A 237 15.97 -12.03 -7.65
CA ASP A 237 16.63 -11.08 -6.76
C ASP A 237 16.39 -11.42 -5.30
N PHE A 238 15.18 -11.86 -4.95
CA PHE A 238 14.86 -12.33 -3.61
C PHE A 238 15.70 -13.56 -3.21
N ASP A 239 15.83 -14.56 -4.10
CA ASP A 239 16.68 -15.74 -3.86
C ASP A 239 18.16 -15.37 -3.67
N PHE A 240 18.66 -14.42 -4.47
CA PHE A 240 20.02 -13.90 -4.37
C PHE A 240 20.25 -13.13 -3.07
N MET A 241 19.31 -12.25 -2.70
CA MET A 241 19.33 -11.52 -1.44
C MET A 241 19.43 -12.46 -0.24
N LEU A 242 18.65 -13.55 -0.22
CA LEU A 242 18.76 -14.57 0.83
C LEU A 242 20.13 -15.27 0.86
N GLY A 243 20.81 -15.38 -0.28
CA GLY A 243 22.19 -15.89 -0.36
C GLY A 243 23.21 -14.93 0.26
N LEU A 244 22.99 -13.62 0.15
CA LEU A 244 23.84 -12.58 0.74
C LEU A 244 23.55 -12.34 2.22
N ALA A 245 22.28 -12.16 2.58
CA ALA A 245 21.83 -11.85 3.92
C ALA A 245 21.78 -13.08 4.85
N GLY A 246 21.92 -14.28 4.29
CA GLY A 246 21.66 -15.53 5.00
C GLY A 246 20.16 -15.77 5.22
N LEU A 247 19.82 -16.92 5.80
CA LEU A 247 18.44 -17.27 6.09
C LEU A 247 18.01 -16.76 7.48
N PRO A 248 16.69 -16.60 7.70
CA PRO A 248 16.16 -16.35 9.03
C PRO A 248 16.56 -17.43 10.04
N SER A 249 16.96 -16.99 11.23
CA SER A 249 17.29 -17.86 12.37
C SER A 249 17.24 -17.06 13.67
N ALA A 250 17.44 -17.74 14.80
CA ALA A 250 17.57 -17.07 16.10
C ALA A 250 18.73 -16.04 16.14
N ASP A 251 19.73 -16.21 15.27
CA ASP A 251 20.92 -15.34 15.20
C ASP A 251 20.80 -14.23 14.16
N ASN A 252 19.84 -14.36 13.24
CA ASN A 252 19.62 -13.46 12.11
C ASN A 252 18.12 -13.32 11.90
N GLN A 253 17.52 -12.37 12.62
CA GLN A 253 16.09 -12.05 12.50
C GLN A 253 15.83 -11.24 11.23
N PHE A 254 14.60 -11.25 10.71
CA PHE A 254 14.23 -10.50 9.52
C PHE A 254 12.99 -9.63 9.76
N VAL A 255 13.02 -8.40 9.25
CA VAL A 255 11.83 -7.55 9.09
C VAL A 255 11.65 -7.26 7.61
N PHE A 256 10.62 -7.83 7.00
CA PHE A 256 10.22 -7.53 5.63
C PHE A 256 9.25 -6.34 5.62
N ASN A 257 9.67 -5.23 5.02
CA ASN A 257 9.07 -3.93 5.23
C ASN A 257 8.08 -3.52 4.12
N GLY A 258 7.08 -4.37 3.87
CA GLY A 258 6.01 -4.13 2.91
C GLY A 258 6.42 -4.27 1.45
N ASP A 259 5.42 -4.13 0.57
CA ASP A 259 5.54 -4.17 -0.88
C ASP A 259 6.22 -5.45 -1.37
N PHE A 260 5.66 -6.58 -0.93
CA PHE A 260 6.08 -7.92 -1.30
C PHE A 260 5.65 -8.27 -2.73
N VAL A 261 4.47 -7.76 -3.10
CA VAL A 261 3.73 -8.13 -4.31
C VAL A 261 3.58 -6.95 -5.27
N ASP A 262 2.83 -7.18 -6.35
CA ASP A 262 2.57 -6.28 -7.45
C ASP A 262 3.81 -5.91 -8.27
N ARG A 263 3.57 -5.37 -9.47
CA ARG A 263 4.59 -4.92 -10.43
C ARG A 263 5.39 -6.07 -11.03
N GLY A 264 6.14 -6.82 -10.26
CA GLY A 264 6.87 -7.99 -10.75
C GLY A 264 5.94 -9.19 -10.97
N PRO A 265 6.25 -10.08 -11.93
CA PRO A 265 5.37 -11.18 -12.32
C PRO A 265 5.53 -12.47 -11.50
N TRP A 266 6.29 -12.43 -10.39
CA TRP A 266 6.47 -13.55 -9.47
C TRP A 266 6.08 -13.19 -8.03
N SER A 267 5.01 -12.40 -7.88
CA SER A 267 4.51 -11.96 -6.60
C SER A 267 4.00 -13.13 -5.75
N VAL A 268 3.37 -14.12 -6.39
CA VAL A 268 2.88 -15.35 -5.76
C VAL A 268 4.04 -16.13 -5.14
N GLU A 269 5.11 -16.36 -5.88
CA GLU A 269 6.27 -17.13 -5.43
C GLU A 269 7.00 -16.42 -4.28
N VAL A 270 7.16 -15.09 -4.38
CA VAL A 270 7.77 -14.27 -3.32
C VAL A 270 6.92 -14.32 -2.05
N VAL A 271 5.61 -14.00 -2.13
CA VAL A 271 4.78 -13.92 -0.94
C VAL A 271 4.65 -15.28 -0.25
N PHE A 272 4.45 -16.39 -0.99
CA PHE A 272 4.39 -17.72 -0.36
C PHE A 272 5.72 -18.13 0.29
N SER A 273 6.86 -17.67 -0.24
CA SER A 273 8.15 -17.87 0.41
C SER A 273 8.24 -17.10 1.73
N LEU A 274 7.76 -15.86 1.77
CA LEU A 274 7.69 -15.05 3.01
C LEU A 274 6.75 -15.68 4.04
N LEU A 275 5.57 -16.16 3.62
CA LEU A 275 4.62 -16.84 4.50
C LEU A 275 5.21 -18.14 5.07
N ALA A 276 5.96 -18.91 4.27
CA ALA A 276 6.67 -20.08 4.76
C ALA A 276 7.73 -19.71 5.81
N PHE A 277 8.53 -18.65 5.59
CA PHE A 277 9.46 -18.15 6.60
C PHE A 277 8.73 -17.70 7.87
N LYS A 278 7.59 -17.01 7.74
CA LYS A 278 6.78 -16.54 8.87
C LYS A 278 6.20 -17.70 9.69
N VAL A 279 5.66 -18.72 9.04
CA VAL A 279 5.11 -19.91 9.72
C VAL A 279 6.22 -20.73 10.39
N TRP A 280 7.38 -20.87 9.73
CA TRP A 280 8.53 -21.59 10.26
C TRP A 280 9.13 -20.89 11.49
N GLN A 281 9.39 -19.58 11.39
CA GLN A 281 10.11 -18.76 12.37
C GLN A 281 9.29 -17.52 12.82
N PRO A 282 8.11 -17.69 13.43
CA PRO A 282 7.20 -16.58 13.72
C PRO A 282 7.79 -15.52 14.66
N ASP A 283 8.74 -15.92 15.53
CA ASP A 283 9.41 -15.05 16.50
C ASP A 283 10.72 -14.42 15.96
N HIS A 284 11.10 -14.74 14.73
CA HIS A 284 12.34 -14.25 14.09
C HIS A 284 12.11 -13.70 12.68
N VAL A 285 10.89 -13.81 12.14
CA VAL A 285 10.48 -13.25 10.86
C VAL A 285 9.26 -12.36 11.09
N PHE A 286 9.44 -11.09 10.81
CA PHE A 286 8.46 -10.04 11.00
C PHE A 286 8.08 -9.44 9.65
N MET A 287 6.82 -9.05 9.50
CA MET A 287 6.28 -8.51 8.25
C MET A 287 5.54 -7.22 8.58
N ASN A 288 5.87 -6.15 7.86
CA ASN A 288 5.07 -4.92 7.83
C ASN A 288 4.24 -4.90 6.55
N ARG A 289 3.02 -4.39 6.65
CA ARG A 289 2.17 -4.09 5.50
C ARG A 289 2.78 -2.92 4.74
N GLY A 290 2.87 -3.05 3.42
CA GLY A 290 3.15 -1.95 2.49
C GLY A 290 1.87 -1.44 1.86
N ASN A 291 1.99 -0.42 1.02
CA ASN A 291 0.82 0.10 0.33
C ASN A 291 0.36 -0.81 -0.81
N HIS A 292 1.23 -1.70 -1.31
CA HIS A 292 0.89 -2.75 -2.24
C HIS A 292 0.28 -4.00 -1.58
N GLU A 293 0.13 -4.02 -0.26
CA GLU A 293 -0.72 -5.00 0.44
C GLU A 293 -2.12 -4.41 0.71
N ALA A 294 -2.65 -3.62 -0.23
CA ALA A 294 -4.00 -3.07 -0.22
C ALA A 294 -4.78 -3.60 -1.43
N GLU A 295 -6.07 -3.86 -1.24
CA GLU A 295 -6.92 -4.51 -2.25
C GLU A 295 -6.94 -3.72 -3.56
N MET A 296 -7.07 -2.39 -3.46
CA MET A 296 -7.03 -1.50 -4.62
C MET A 296 -5.71 -1.64 -5.38
N ALA A 297 -4.57 -1.68 -4.69
CA ALA A 297 -3.27 -1.81 -5.34
C ALA A 297 -3.17 -3.16 -6.06
N ASN A 298 -3.56 -4.26 -5.40
CA ASN A 298 -3.47 -5.60 -5.97
C ASN A 298 -4.34 -5.83 -7.19
N HIS A 299 -5.52 -5.20 -7.22
CA HIS A 299 -6.39 -5.22 -8.39
C HIS A 299 -5.72 -4.59 -9.60
N PHE A 300 -5.13 -3.39 -9.44
CA PHE A 300 -4.55 -2.65 -10.56
C PHE A 300 -3.14 -3.10 -10.97
N TYR A 301 -2.29 -3.43 -10.00
CA TYR A 301 -0.85 -3.62 -10.22
C TYR A 301 -0.40 -5.07 -10.33
N GLY A 302 -1.36 -6.01 -10.22
CA GLY A 302 -1.27 -7.33 -10.84
C GLY A 302 -1.27 -8.52 -9.92
N PHE A 303 -1.13 -8.36 -8.60
CA PHE A 303 -1.11 -9.51 -7.70
C PHE A 303 -2.41 -10.32 -7.72
N PHE A 304 -3.58 -9.66 -7.78
CA PHE A 304 -4.85 -10.38 -7.87
C PHE A 304 -5.02 -11.09 -9.22
N GLY A 305 -4.64 -10.44 -10.32
CA GLY A 305 -4.59 -11.09 -11.63
C GLY A 305 -3.66 -12.30 -11.63
N GLU A 306 -2.50 -12.21 -10.98
CA GLU A 306 -1.53 -13.30 -10.86
C GLU A 306 -2.09 -14.47 -10.03
N LEU A 307 -2.74 -14.19 -8.89
CA LEU A 307 -3.41 -15.21 -8.08
C LEU A 307 -4.53 -15.92 -8.85
N GLU A 308 -5.32 -15.18 -9.63
CA GLU A 308 -6.41 -15.75 -10.43
C GLU A 308 -5.88 -16.67 -11.53
N VAL A 309 -4.79 -16.30 -12.21
CA VAL A 309 -4.17 -17.13 -13.24
C VAL A 309 -3.48 -18.36 -12.65
N LYS A 310 -2.73 -18.20 -11.55
CA LYS A 310 -1.93 -19.28 -10.95
C LYS A 310 -2.76 -20.20 -10.05
N TYR A 311 -3.87 -19.72 -9.51
CA TYR A 311 -4.79 -20.45 -8.64
C TYR A 311 -6.25 -20.21 -9.05
N GLU A 312 -6.96 -19.35 -8.30
CA GLU A 312 -8.37 -19.05 -8.50
C GLU A 312 -8.75 -17.77 -7.73
N LYS A 313 -9.87 -17.16 -8.14
CA LYS A 313 -10.38 -15.91 -7.56
C LYS A 313 -10.60 -15.95 -6.05
N LYS A 314 -11.03 -17.07 -5.48
CA LYS A 314 -11.21 -17.19 -4.02
C LYS A 314 -9.94 -16.93 -3.21
N MET A 315 -8.76 -17.14 -3.81
CA MET A 315 -7.49 -16.87 -3.16
C MET A 315 -7.27 -15.37 -2.93
N THR A 316 -7.84 -14.48 -3.76
CA THR A 316 -7.71 -13.02 -3.59
C THR A 316 -8.42 -12.54 -2.32
N GLU A 317 -9.59 -13.11 -2.01
CA GLU A 317 -10.34 -12.83 -0.78
C GLU A 317 -9.54 -13.23 0.48
N LEU A 318 -8.86 -14.38 0.45
CA LEU A 318 -7.96 -14.80 1.53
C LEU A 318 -6.79 -13.83 1.71
N PHE A 319 -6.14 -13.44 0.63
CA PHE A 319 -4.98 -12.55 0.70
C PHE A 319 -5.37 -11.13 1.14
N ALA A 320 -6.56 -10.64 0.77
CA ALA A 320 -7.07 -9.37 1.28
C ALA A 320 -7.15 -9.37 2.82
N ASP A 321 -7.69 -10.42 3.42
CA ASP A 321 -7.77 -10.56 4.89
C ASP A 321 -6.41 -10.85 5.53
N LEU A 322 -5.53 -11.60 4.87
CA LEU A 322 -4.14 -11.80 5.30
C LEU A 322 -3.38 -10.48 5.38
N PHE A 323 -3.51 -9.63 4.36
CA PHE A 323 -2.87 -8.32 4.33
C PHE A 323 -3.44 -7.36 5.36
N ARG A 324 -4.76 -7.35 5.59
CA ARG A 324 -5.38 -6.61 6.72
C ARG A 324 -4.88 -7.07 8.09
N ALA A 325 -4.53 -8.36 8.24
CA ALA A 325 -3.97 -8.89 9.47
C ALA A 325 -2.48 -8.57 9.67
N THR A 326 -1.76 -8.13 8.63
CA THR A 326 -0.32 -7.88 8.68
C THR A 326 -0.03 -6.60 9.50
N PRO A 327 0.89 -6.62 10.49
CA PRO A 327 1.28 -5.42 11.25
C PRO A 327 1.67 -4.25 10.36
N LEU A 328 1.52 -3.01 10.83
CA LEU A 328 1.87 -1.82 10.04
C LEU A 328 3.32 -1.37 10.23
N CYS A 329 3.90 -1.67 11.38
CA CYS A 329 5.28 -1.28 11.71
C CYS A 329 5.86 -2.17 12.82
N HIS A 330 7.18 -2.11 12.99
CA HIS A 330 7.88 -2.75 14.10
C HIS A 330 8.86 -1.79 14.76
N VAL A 331 9.13 -2.00 16.05
CA VAL A 331 10.21 -1.33 16.79
C VAL A 331 11.22 -2.36 17.26
N ILE A 332 12.47 -2.18 16.89
CA ILE A 332 13.59 -3.07 17.24
C ILE A 332 14.31 -2.49 18.47
N ASN A 333 14.41 -3.28 19.54
CA ASN A 333 15.05 -2.95 20.82
C ASN A 333 14.62 -1.59 21.43
N ASN A 334 13.42 -1.09 21.11
CA ASN A 334 12.97 0.26 21.47
C ASN A 334 13.87 1.40 20.95
N GLU A 335 14.66 1.14 19.91
CA GLU A 335 15.65 2.08 19.35
C GLU A 335 15.38 2.42 17.88
N ALA A 336 15.02 1.44 17.06
CA ALA A 336 14.80 1.63 15.62
C ALA A 336 13.33 1.37 15.25
N PHE A 337 12.66 2.37 14.68
CA PHE A 337 11.30 2.24 14.16
C PHE A 337 11.35 1.87 12.67
N VAL A 338 10.68 0.77 12.30
CA VAL A 338 10.66 0.22 10.95
C VAL A 338 9.24 0.29 10.40
N VAL A 339 9.04 1.01 9.30
CA VAL A 339 7.74 1.29 8.70
C VAL A 339 7.85 1.35 7.18
N HIS A 340 6.84 0.92 6.43
CA HIS A 340 6.94 0.93 4.96
C HIS A 340 6.93 2.36 4.40
N GLY A 341 5.83 3.08 4.66
CA GLY A 341 5.59 4.49 4.37
C GLY A 341 6.49 5.39 5.22
N GLY A 342 5.91 6.19 6.08
CA GLY A 342 6.71 7.07 6.94
C GLY A 342 6.16 7.14 8.34
N ILE A 343 6.48 8.23 9.01
CA ILE A 343 6.02 8.48 10.38
C ILE A 343 4.59 9.04 10.37
N PRO A 344 3.87 8.94 11.49
CA PRO A 344 2.54 9.55 11.60
C PRO A 344 2.54 11.03 11.21
N GLY A 345 1.50 11.45 10.49
CA GLY A 345 1.24 12.85 10.19
C GLY A 345 0.79 13.64 11.43
N PRO A 346 0.48 14.93 11.27
CA PRO A 346 0.02 15.77 12.38
C PRO A 346 -1.33 15.28 12.92
N ASP A 347 -1.46 15.29 14.25
CA ASP A 347 -2.72 15.06 14.97
C ASP A 347 -3.02 16.28 15.88
N PRO A 348 -4.09 17.06 15.64
CA PRO A 348 -5.16 16.84 14.67
C PRO A 348 -4.72 17.00 13.22
N ARG A 349 -5.43 16.30 12.33
CA ARG A 349 -5.16 16.28 10.88
C ARG A 349 -5.38 17.66 10.29
N VAL A 350 -4.42 18.16 9.51
CA VAL A 350 -4.54 19.45 8.82
C VAL A 350 -4.66 19.23 7.31
N TRP A 351 -5.81 19.57 6.76
CA TRP A 351 -6.10 19.55 5.33
C TRP A 351 -5.97 20.95 4.77
N TRP A 352 -5.36 21.14 3.60
CA TRP A 352 -5.32 22.46 2.95
C TRP A 352 -5.33 22.32 1.43
N LYS A 353 -5.75 23.38 0.73
CA LYS A 353 -5.78 23.42 -0.74
C LYS A 353 -4.51 24.09 -1.26
N GLY A 354 -3.54 23.29 -1.73
CA GLY A 354 -2.41 23.81 -2.50
C GLY A 354 -1.07 23.12 -2.23
N ILE A 355 -0.18 23.14 -3.22
CA ILE A 355 1.10 22.43 -3.16
C ILE A 355 2.20 23.24 -2.43
N ASP A 356 2.01 24.55 -2.30
CA ASP A 356 3.10 25.49 -2.00
C ASP A 356 3.22 25.93 -0.52
N ASN A 357 2.28 25.53 0.34
CA ASN A 357 2.26 25.96 1.74
C ASN A 357 2.95 24.93 2.65
N GLN A 358 4.20 25.22 3.03
CA GLN A 358 4.93 24.44 4.04
C GLN A 358 4.46 24.86 5.44
N ILE A 359 4.03 23.89 6.24
CA ILE A 359 3.59 24.11 7.63
C ILE A 359 4.58 23.40 8.54
N SER A 360 5.24 24.16 9.43
CA SER A 360 5.98 23.57 10.54
C SER A 360 5.06 23.39 11.74
N PHE A 361 5.21 22.27 12.44
CA PHE A 361 4.49 21.99 13.68
C PHE A 361 5.46 22.04 14.88
N ASP A 362 6.62 22.66 14.72
CA ASP A 362 7.58 22.79 15.81
C ASP A 362 6.96 23.49 17.03
N GLY A 363 7.23 22.96 18.22
CA GLY A 363 6.63 23.42 19.48
C GLY A 363 5.16 23.02 19.72
N ARG A 364 4.50 22.32 18.81
CA ARG A 364 3.13 21.80 19.02
C ARG A 364 3.22 20.37 19.57
N ASN A 365 2.73 20.14 20.80
CA ASN A 365 2.74 18.83 21.46
C ASN A 365 1.68 17.89 20.82
N LEU A 366 1.96 17.41 19.60
CA LEU A 366 1.05 16.71 18.68
C LEU A 366 1.64 15.38 18.16
N GLN A 367 2.59 14.79 18.88
CA GLN A 367 3.29 13.58 18.43
C GLN A 367 2.50 12.34 18.86
N ILE A 368 2.21 11.46 17.91
CA ILE A 368 1.60 10.17 18.19
C ILE A 368 2.63 9.25 18.85
N SER A 369 2.26 8.67 19.98
CA SER A 369 3.11 7.76 20.73
C SER A 369 3.13 6.35 20.12
N LEU A 370 4.19 5.59 20.38
CA LEU A 370 4.26 4.17 19.96
C LEU A 370 3.10 3.35 20.52
N ASP A 371 2.62 3.66 21.73
CA ASP A 371 1.52 2.94 22.38
C ASP A 371 0.17 3.21 21.67
N GLU A 372 -0.02 4.41 21.12
CA GLU A 372 -1.19 4.73 20.30
C GLU A 372 -1.15 3.98 18.97
N ILE A 373 0.02 3.86 18.34
CA ILE A 373 0.20 3.05 17.12
C ILE A 373 -0.03 1.57 17.42
N GLU A 374 0.55 1.04 18.50
CA GLU A 374 0.47 -0.36 18.91
C GLU A 374 -0.97 -0.84 19.10
N ASN A 375 -1.82 0.04 19.63
CA ASN A 375 -3.22 -0.25 19.94
C ASN A 375 -4.22 0.27 18.88
N SER A 376 -3.73 0.77 17.74
CA SER A 376 -4.58 1.19 16.64
C SER A 376 -5.16 0.00 15.86
N ASP A 377 -6.36 0.17 15.31
CA ASP A 377 -6.97 -0.85 14.45
C ASP A 377 -6.32 -0.86 13.07
N ARG A 378 -5.95 -2.05 12.60
CA ARG A 378 -5.35 -2.26 11.27
C ARG A 378 -6.18 -3.16 10.36
N PHE A 379 -7.24 -3.78 10.86
CA PHE A 379 -8.00 -4.79 10.14
C PHE A 379 -9.03 -4.14 9.20
N MET A 380 -8.53 -3.30 8.28
CA MET A 380 -9.33 -2.51 7.35
C MET A 380 -8.46 -2.09 6.16
N GLU A 381 -9.11 -1.61 5.09
CA GLU A 381 -8.40 -0.97 3.98
C GLU A 381 -7.93 0.45 4.35
N PRO A 382 -6.80 0.91 3.79
CA PRO A 382 -6.35 2.27 3.99
C PRO A 382 -7.34 3.27 3.38
N ASN A 383 -7.73 4.26 4.17
CA ASN A 383 -8.64 5.33 3.81
C ASN A 383 -8.26 6.62 4.57
N PRO A 384 -7.85 7.70 3.87
CA PRO A 384 -7.29 8.88 4.52
C PRO A 384 -8.29 9.66 5.37
N ASN A 385 -9.60 9.41 5.24
CA ASN A 385 -10.63 9.98 6.09
C ASN A 385 -10.91 9.12 7.33
N LEU A 386 -10.95 7.79 7.18
CA LEU A 386 -11.34 6.88 8.27
C LEU A 386 -10.17 6.48 9.17
N ASN A 387 -8.98 6.27 8.59
CA ASN A 387 -7.79 5.78 9.29
C ASN A 387 -6.50 6.48 8.80
N PRO A 388 -6.41 7.82 8.91
CA PRO A 388 -5.28 8.61 8.42
C PRO A 388 -3.91 8.15 8.93
N LEU A 389 -3.83 7.63 10.17
CA LEU A 389 -2.60 7.04 10.71
C LEU A 389 -2.11 5.87 9.84
N MET A 390 -2.99 4.94 9.47
CA MET A 390 -2.63 3.82 8.60
C MET A 390 -2.12 4.36 7.26
N VAL A 391 -2.80 5.35 6.69
CA VAL A 391 -2.37 5.97 5.43
C VAL A 391 -0.98 6.57 5.56
N ASP A 392 -0.66 7.29 6.64
CA ASP A 392 0.67 7.87 6.83
C ASP A 392 1.75 6.80 6.93
N LEU A 393 1.50 5.73 7.70
CA LEU A 393 2.42 4.61 7.86
C LEU A 393 2.64 3.82 6.58
N LEU A 394 1.71 3.86 5.62
CA LEU A 394 1.82 3.15 4.35
C LEU A 394 2.29 4.03 3.18
N TRP A 395 2.02 5.34 3.19
CA TRP A 395 2.15 6.18 1.98
C TRP A 395 2.94 7.48 2.13
N SER A 396 3.26 7.93 3.35
CA SER A 396 3.99 9.19 3.52
C SER A 396 5.46 9.06 3.09
N ASP A 397 6.07 10.19 2.72
CA ASP A 397 7.48 10.24 2.29
C ASP A 397 8.26 11.37 2.97
N PRO A 398 9.58 11.20 3.14
CA PRO A 398 10.44 12.28 3.59
C PRO A 398 10.64 13.34 2.49
N LYS A 399 10.88 14.59 2.90
CA LYS A 399 11.33 15.70 2.04
C LYS A 399 12.54 16.40 2.64
N GLY A 400 13.40 16.96 1.80
CA GLY A 400 14.63 17.63 2.26
C GLY A 400 14.44 18.97 2.99
N LYS A 401 13.23 19.51 3.09
CA LYS A 401 12.93 20.78 3.77
C LYS A 401 12.08 20.54 5.00
N GLU A 402 12.25 21.37 6.03
CA GLU A 402 11.49 21.30 7.29
C GLU A 402 9.96 21.42 7.11
N GLY A 403 9.21 20.99 8.11
CA GLY A 403 7.76 20.97 8.18
C GLY A 403 7.13 19.86 7.35
N TYR A 404 5.82 19.93 7.17
CA TYR A 404 5.09 19.06 6.24
C TYR A 404 4.92 19.71 4.87
N GLY A 405 4.52 18.89 3.90
CA GLY A 405 4.11 19.31 2.57
C GLY A 405 3.09 18.33 2.01
N PRO A 406 2.43 18.67 0.90
CA PRO A 406 1.48 17.78 0.26
C PRO A 406 2.23 16.73 -0.58
N SER A 407 1.78 15.47 -0.52
CA SER A 407 2.27 14.41 -1.40
C SER A 407 1.48 14.36 -2.70
N GLY A 408 2.15 14.00 -3.79
CA GLY A 408 1.53 13.77 -5.10
C GLY A 408 0.99 12.35 -5.31
N ARG A 409 1.14 11.44 -4.34
CA ARG A 409 0.79 10.01 -4.48
C ARG A 409 -0.71 9.73 -4.51
N MET A 410 -1.50 10.51 -3.76
CA MET A 410 -2.97 10.50 -3.83
C MET A 410 -3.50 11.93 -3.85
N SER A 411 -4.74 12.10 -4.34
CA SER A 411 -5.39 13.40 -4.51
C SER A 411 -5.60 14.18 -3.20
N SER A 412 -5.61 13.52 -2.03
CA SER A 412 -5.63 14.20 -0.73
C SER A 412 -5.19 13.29 0.42
N GLY A 413 -4.63 13.88 1.48
CA GLY A 413 -4.45 13.21 2.76
C GLY A 413 -3.22 12.33 2.90
N ILE A 414 -2.16 12.59 2.13
CA ILE A 414 -0.82 12.05 2.39
C ILE A 414 0.16 13.21 2.50
N TYR A 415 1.06 13.15 3.48
CA TYR A 415 2.05 14.19 3.69
C TYR A 415 3.46 13.78 3.27
N LEU A 416 4.18 14.77 2.77
CA LEU A 416 5.63 14.80 2.84
C LEU A 416 6.03 15.36 4.21
N PHE A 417 7.09 14.84 4.83
CA PHE A 417 7.56 15.30 6.13
C PHE A 417 9.07 15.60 6.13
N GLY A 418 9.45 16.69 6.80
CA GLY A 418 10.84 17.17 6.86
C GLY A 418 11.67 16.57 8.00
N PRO A 419 12.96 16.96 8.08
CA PRO A 419 13.89 16.45 9.10
C PRO A 419 13.52 16.85 10.53
N ASP A 420 12.91 18.03 10.73
CA ASP A 420 12.37 18.47 12.02
C ASP A 420 11.24 17.55 12.51
N VAL A 421 10.35 17.14 11.61
CA VAL A 421 9.24 16.24 11.93
C VAL A 421 9.77 14.86 12.36
N SER A 422 10.71 14.30 11.60
CA SER A 422 11.34 13.01 11.94
C SER A 422 12.07 13.06 13.27
N LYS A 423 12.84 14.12 13.51
CA LYS A 423 13.54 14.32 14.77
C LYS A 423 12.55 14.41 15.95
N ASN A 424 11.49 15.19 15.82
CA ASN A 424 10.51 15.37 16.88
C ASN A 424 9.79 14.06 17.23
N PHE A 425 9.41 13.26 16.23
CA PHE A 425 8.83 11.93 16.44
C PHE A 425 9.79 10.99 17.18
N MET A 426 11.06 10.95 16.77
CA MET A 426 12.06 10.10 17.41
C MET A 426 12.37 10.54 18.84
N VAL A 427 12.54 11.84 19.10
CA VAL A 427 12.76 12.38 20.45
C VAL A 427 11.59 12.04 21.37
N HIS A 428 10.35 12.28 20.90
CA HIS A 428 9.14 11.99 21.67
C HIS A 428 9.06 10.52 22.08
N ASN A 429 9.34 9.62 21.13
CA ASN A 429 9.24 8.18 21.31
C ASN A 429 10.53 7.52 21.80
N LYS A 430 11.57 8.31 22.12
CA LYS A 430 12.90 7.84 22.58
C LYS A 430 13.58 6.88 21.60
N LEU A 431 13.35 7.10 20.31
CA LEU A 431 13.96 6.35 19.22
C LEU A 431 15.29 7.00 18.80
N ARG A 432 16.15 6.21 18.17
CA ARG A 432 17.43 6.64 17.61
C ARG A 432 17.42 6.73 16.09
N MET A 433 16.58 5.94 15.42
CA MET A 433 16.50 5.97 13.96
C MET A 433 15.14 5.50 13.45
N VAL A 434 14.82 5.90 12.22
CA VAL A 434 13.72 5.37 11.43
C VAL A 434 14.29 4.68 10.19
N LEU A 435 13.85 3.46 9.93
CA LEU A 435 14.10 2.72 8.69
C LEU A 435 12.77 2.62 7.92
N ARG A 436 12.77 3.09 6.67
CA ARG A 436 11.59 3.05 5.80
C ARG A 436 11.87 2.51 4.41
N SER A 437 10.85 2.30 3.57
CA SER A 437 11.01 1.74 2.23
C SER A 437 10.25 2.52 1.15
N HIS A 438 9.36 1.94 0.33
CA HIS A 438 8.38 2.61 -0.57
C HIS A 438 8.91 3.49 -1.73
N GLU A 439 10.16 3.97 -1.65
CA GLU A 439 10.80 4.82 -2.64
C GLU A 439 12.06 4.15 -3.20
N VAL A 440 12.07 3.95 -4.52
CA VAL A 440 13.25 3.50 -5.25
C VAL A 440 14.41 4.49 -5.01
N LYS A 441 15.56 3.98 -4.55
CA LYS A 441 16.81 4.76 -4.44
C LYS A 441 17.87 4.14 -5.34
N ALA A 442 18.64 4.97 -6.03
CA ALA A 442 19.64 4.51 -7.00
C ALA A 442 20.66 3.51 -6.43
N GLN A 443 21.02 3.64 -5.15
CA GLN A 443 21.96 2.75 -4.45
C GLN A 443 21.24 1.66 -3.62
N GLY A 444 19.92 1.53 -3.73
CA GLY A 444 19.12 0.65 -2.87
C GLY A 444 18.88 1.20 -1.46
N PHE A 445 19.56 2.28 -1.07
CA PHE A 445 19.29 3.00 0.17
C PHE A 445 19.59 4.50 0.04
N ARG A 446 19.08 5.30 0.97
CA ARG A 446 19.40 6.72 1.13
C ARG A 446 19.17 7.16 2.57
N TYR A 447 20.06 8.01 3.09
CA TYR A 447 19.75 8.81 4.27
C TYR A 447 18.95 10.03 3.81
N ASP A 448 17.65 10.02 4.09
CA ASP A 448 16.75 11.10 3.70
C ASP A 448 16.85 12.28 4.67
N HIS A 449 16.95 11.99 5.96
CA HIS A 449 17.27 12.95 7.00
C HIS A 449 18.50 12.46 7.75
N ASP A 450 19.60 13.20 7.65
CA ASP A 450 20.88 12.90 8.31
C ASP A 450 20.98 13.50 9.72
N GLY A 451 21.94 13.02 10.50
CA GLY A 451 22.31 13.60 11.80
C GLY A 451 22.16 12.60 12.96
N GLU A 452 21.88 13.13 14.16
CA GLU A 452 21.72 12.33 15.38
C GLU A 452 20.50 11.40 15.34
N TYR A 453 19.46 11.80 14.60
CA TYR A 453 18.20 11.07 14.43
C TYR A 453 17.98 10.75 12.95
N PRO A 454 18.70 9.76 12.39
CA PRO A 454 18.62 9.47 10.97
C PRO A 454 17.28 8.83 10.57
N LEU A 455 16.78 9.24 9.41
CA LEU A 455 15.74 8.53 8.67
C LEU A 455 16.32 7.99 7.36
N ILE A 456 16.17 6.69 7.17
CA ILE A 456 16.86 5.95 6.13
C ILE A 456 15.84 5.20 5.29
N THR A 457 15.83 5.43 3.98
CA THR A 457 15.09 4.57 3.04
C THR A 457 15.94 3.38 2.62
N ILE A 458 15.34 2.18 2.58
CA ILE A 458 15.90 0.91 2.11
C ILE A 458 14.95 0.34 1.06
N PHE A 459 15.49 -0.09 -0.08
CA PHE A 459 14.74 -0.63 -1.21
C PHE A 459 15.43 -1.89 -1.75
N SER A 460 14.71 -3.01 -1.81
CA SER A 460 15.28 -4.36 -2.05
C SER A 460 14.98 -4.93 -3.45
N ALA A 461 14.39 -4.14 -4.36
CA ALA A 461 14.10 -4.54 -5.73
C ALA A 461 15.08 -3.88 -6.72
N PRO A 462 16.16 -4.55 -7.14
CA PRO A 462 17.14 -3.97 -8.04
C PRO A 462 16.59 -3.88 -9.47
N ASN A 463 17.09 -2.93 -10.26
CA ASN A 463 16.59 -2.62 -11.61
C ASN A 463 15.04 -2.64 -11.67
N TYR A 464 14.41 -1.95 -10.73
CA TYR A 464 12.98 -2.02 -10.51
C TYR A 464 12.18 -1.86 -11.81
N VAL A 465 11.18 -2.72 -11.96
CA VAL A 465 10.31 -2.85 -13.15
C VAL A 465 11.07 -2.95 -14.48
N ASP A 466 12.25 -3.58 -14.44
CA ASP A 466 13.18 -3.80 -15.55
C ASP A 466 13.72 -2.52 -16.22
N LYS A 467 13.55 -1.36 -15.57
CA LYS A 467 13.79 -0.05 -16.19
C LYS A 467 14.52 0.95 -15.31
N ALA A 468 14.40 0.84 -13.99
CA ALA A 468 14.91 1.87 -13.09
C ALA A 468 16.44 1.90 -12.98
N GLY A 469 17.13 0.78 -13.26
CA GLY A 469 18.59 0.69 -13.22
C GLY A 469 19.22 0.88 -11.83
N ASN A 470 18.42 0.89 -10.76
CA ASN A 470 18.89 1.03 -9.39
C ASN A 470 19.56 -0.25 -8.87
N LEU A 471 20.46 -0.10 -7.90
CA LEU A 471 20.83 -1.20 -7.00
C LEU A 471 19.71 -1.43 -5.98
N ALA A 472 19.76 -2.58 -5.32
CA ALA A 472 19.00 -2.88 -4.12
C ALA A 472 19.92 -2.96 -2.90
N ALA A 473 19.35 -2.82 -1.71
CA ALA A 473 20.05 -3.02 -0.46
C ALA A 473 19.15 -3.61 0.61
N VAL A 474 19.75 -4.36 1.53
CA VAL A 474 19.15 -4.68 2.84
C VAL A 474 19.99 -4.05 3.95
N ALA A 475 19.36 -3.70 5.07
CA ALA A 475 20.02 -3.08 6.21
C ALA A 475 20.20 -4.08 7.35
N VAL A 476 21.42 -4.24 7.84
CA VAL A 476 21.75 -5.14 8.94
C VAL A 476 22.06 -4.32 10.18
N LEU A 477 21.29 -4.55 11.25
CA LEU A 477 21.52 -3.99 12.58
C LEU A 477 22.02 -5.09 13.52
N THR A 478 23.08 -4.81 14.27
CA THR A 478 23.63 -5.75 15.26
C THR A 478 23.43 -5.19 16.66
N ASN A 479 22.91 -6.00 17.59
CA ASN A 479 22.83 -5.58 18.99
C ASN A 479 24.17 -5.80 19.70
N THR A 480 24.78 -4.71 20.15
CA THR A 480 26.07 -4.74 20.88
C THR A 480 25.92 -5.00 22.39
N GLY A 481 24.70 -5.21 22.88
CA GLY A 481 24.37 -5.32 24.31
C GLY A 481 24.05 -3.96 24.94
N SER A 482 24.74 -2.90 24.50
CA SER A 482 24.44 -1.53 24.92
C SER A 482 23.38 -0.84 24.06
N GLN A 483 23.42 -1.09 22.74
CA GLN A 483 22.58 -0.42 21.77
C GLN A 483 22.63 -1.14 20.41
N LEU A 484 21.70 -0.82 19.51
CA LEU A 484 21.80 -1.22 18.10
C LEU A 484 22.93 -0.46 17.40
N GLN A 485 23.76 -1.20 16.66
CA GLN A 485 24.81 -0.70 15.78
C GLN A 485 24.44 -0.94 14.32
N GLY A 486 24.73 0.03 13.46
CA GLY A 486 24.44 0.00 12.02
C GLY A 486 23.53 1.16 11.60
N PRO A 487 22.84 1.03 10.45
CA PRO A 487 22.81 -0.14 9.58
C PRO A 487 24.11 -0.33 8.76
N GLU A 488 24.54 -1.59 8.63
CA GLU A 488 25.41 -2.02 7.52
C GLU A 488 24.52 -2.35 6.31
N PHE A 489 24.85 -1.84 5.13
CA PHE A 489 24.06 -2.09 3.92
C PHE A 489 24.70 -3.18 3.06
N LEU A 490 23.95 -4.25 2.80
CA LEU A 490 24.34 -5.27 1.82
C LEU A 490 23.69 -4.93 0.49
N GLN A 491 24.44 -4.33 -0.43
CA GLN A 491 23.96 -3.91 -1.74
C GLN A 491 24.10 -5.02 -2.79
N TYR A 492 23.17 -5.07 -3.74
CA TYR A 492 23.22 -6.00 -4.86
C TYR A 492 22.56 -5.45 -6.13
N ALA A 493 22.98 -6.00 -7.27
CA ALA A 493 22.42 -5.71 -8.58
C ALA A 493 21.40 -6.77 -9.00
N ALA A 494 20.62 -6.45 -10.03
CA ALA A 494 19.58 -7.32 -10.56
C ALA A 494 20.15 -8.62 -11.12
N GLN A 495 19.42 -9.70 -10.91
CA GLN A 495 19.73 -11.03 -11.39
C GLN A 495 18.96 -11.33 -12.69
N PRO A 496 19.55 -12.11 -13.61
CA PRO A 496 18.82 -12.57 -14.79
C PRO A 496 17.60 -13.40 -14.39
N HIS A 497 16.46 -13.10 -15.01
CA HIS A 497 15.20 -13.84 -14.87
C HIS A 497 14.59 -14.13 -16.25
N PRO A 498 13.59 -15.03 -16.34
CA PRO A 498 12.85 -15.29 -17.57
C PRO A 498 12.22 -14.03 -18.15
N ASP A 499 11.98 -14.05 -19.46
CA ASP A 499 11.39 -12.94 -20.23
C ASP A 499 9.87 -12.87 -20.00
N VAL A 500 9.48 -12.47 -18.79
CA VAL A 500 8.11 -12.12 -18.42
C VAL A 500 8.13 -10.66 -17.98
N PRO A 501 7.38 -9.76 -18.64
CA PRO A 501 7.48 -8.35 -18.37
C PRO A 501 6.89 -7.99 -17.00
N SER A 502 7.48 -7.00 -16.34
CA SER A 502 6.83 -6.29 -15.25
C SER A 502 5.43 -5.78 -15.66
N GLY A 503 4.44 -5.97 -14.79
CA GLY A 503 3.03 -5.66 -15.03
C GLY A 503 2.31 -6.70 -15.89
N ALA A 504 2.89 -7.89 -16.10
CA ALA A 504 2.27 -8.94 -16.92
C ALA A 504 0.83 -9.27 -16.50
N TYR A 505 0.57 -9.33 -15.19
CA TYR A 505 -0.74 -9.65 -14.62
C TYR A 505 -1.51 -8.42 -14.13
N ALA A 506 -1.00 -7.21 -14.36
CA ALA A 506 -1.70 -5.96 -14.03
C ALA A 506 -2.88 -5.73 -14.98
N VAL A 507 -3.80 -4.83 -14.63
CA VAL A 507 -4.90 -4.46 -15.53
C VAL A 507 -4.33 -3.94 -16.86
N GLY A 508 -4.77 -4.52 -17.97
CA GLY A 508 -4.23 -4.25 -19.31
C GLY A 508 -2.89 -4.93 -19.63
N GLY A 509 -2.38 -5.76 -18.71
CA GLY A 509 -1.20 -6.60 -18.92
C GLY A 509 -1.46 -7.82 -19.79
N PRO A 510 -0.43 -8.36 -20.47
CA PRO A 510 -0.56 -9.46 -21.43
C PRO A 510 -1.03 -10.80 -20.83
N LEU A 511 -0.88 -11.00 -19.52
CA LEU A 511 -1.26 -12.21 -18.81
C LEU A 511 -2.43 -11.99 -17.84
N HIS A 512 -3.07 -10.82 -17.86
CA HIS A 512 -4.23 -10.55 -17.00
C HIS A 512 -5.39 -11.50 -17.38
N PRO A 513 -6.17 -12.02 -16.40
CA PRO A 513 -7.31 -12.91 -16.67
C PRO A 513 -8.25 -12.41 -17.77
N ASP A 514 -8.63 -11.13 -17.72
CA ASP A 514 -9.53 -10.52 -18.72
C ASP A 514 -8.91 -10.43 -20.13
N GLY A 515 -7.57 -10.39 -20.25
CA GLY A 515 -6.87 -10.36 -21.53
C GLY A 515 -6.72 -11.73 -22.19
N LEU A 516 -6.92 -12.82 -21.44
CA LEU A 516 -6.82 -14.20 -21.96
C LEU A 516 -8.07 -14.64 -22.74
N VAL A 517 -9.15 -13.86 -22.72
CA VAL A 517 -10.42 -14.18 -23.40
C VAL A 517 -10.40 -13.77 -24.88
N GLU A 518 -9.46 -12.93 -25.31
CA GLU A 518 -9.36 -12.42 -26.70
C GLU A 518 -8.25 -13.06 -27.56
N ALA A 519 -7.50 -14.06 -27.06
CA ALA A 519 -6.36 -14.67 -27.76
C ALA A 519 -6.66 -16.02 -28.42
#